data_AF-A0A2P8DQ48-F1
#
_entry.id   AF-A0A2P8DQ48-F1
#
_cell.length_a   1.000
_cell.length_b   1.000
_cell.length_c   1.000
_cell.angle_alpha   90.00
_cell.angle_beta   90.00
_cell.angle_gamma   90.00
#
_symmetry.space_group_name_H-M   'P 1'
#
loop_
_entity.id
_entity.type
_entity.pdbx_description
1 polymer ?
#
loop_
_entity_poly.entity_id
_entity_poly.type
_entity_poly.pdbx_seq_one_letter_code
_entity_poly.pdbx_strand_id
1 'polypeptide(L)'
;MRGEIDLYTAPQLHSRLVDSLDDGARRLVVDLSRVDFCDSTGMNVLLSAMKRARERDGEFELAAPRPAVMKILQVTGLDGVFTILDSTDAIPVPAGTSAVE
;
A
#
# COMPACT_ATOMS: atom_id res chain seq x y z
N MET A 1 3.91 6.93 -1.95
CA MET A 1 5.38 6.74 -1.75
C MET A 1 6.15 7.27 -2.96
N ARG A 2 7.44 7.59 -2.88
CA ARG A 2 8.25 8.03 -4.04
C ARG A 2 9.46 7.13 -4.24
N GLY A 3 9.75 6.74 -5.49
CA GLY A 3 10.93 5.94 -5.84
C GLY A 3 10.61 4.46 -6.06
N GLU A 4 11.28 3.58 -5.32
CA GLU A 4 11.18 2.12 -5.46
C GLU A 4 10.72 1.45 -4.15
N ILE A 5 9.94 0.38 -4.27
CA ILE A 5 9.61 -0.51 -3.15
C ILE A 5 10.50 -1.76 -3.25
N ASP A 6 11.61 -1.72 -2.52
CA ASP A 6 12.60 -2.80 -2.44
C ASP A 6 12.91 -3.14 -0.97
N LEU A 7 13.78 -4.12 -0.72
CA LEU A 7 14.31 -4.54 0.58
C LEU A 7 14.65 -3.38 1.54
N TYR A 8 15.09 -2.23 1.03
CA TYR A 8 15.44 -1.08 1.88
C TYR A 8 14.23 -0.25 2.32
N THR A 9 13.21 -0.10 1.48
CA THR A 9 12.04 0.76 1.73
C THR A 9 10.84 -0.03 2.24
N ALA A 10 10.78 -1.33 1.93
CA ALA A 10 9.69 -2.21 2.32
C ALA A 10 9.54 -2.36 3.86
N PRO A 11 10.61 -2.50 4.68
CA PRO A 11 10.45 -2.56 6.13
C PRO A 11 9.84 -1.29 6.73
N GLN A 12 10.21 -0.12 6.18
CA GLN A 12 9.67 1.17 6.63
C GLN A 12 8.20 1.32 6.24
N LEU A 13 7.82 0.89 5.02
CA LEU A 13 6.43 0.83 4.59
C LEU A 13 5.61 -0.05 5.54
N HIS A 14 6.10 -1.26 5.80
CA HIS A 14 5.43 -2.21 6.68
C HIS A 14 5.22 -1.63 8.08
N SER A 15 6.25 -1.02 8.67
CA SER A 15 6.15 -0.43 10.01
C SER A 15 5.07 0.66 10.07
N ARG A 16 5.00 1.54 9.07
CA ARG A 16 3.98 2.60 9.03
C ARG A 16 2.57 2.05 8.88
N LEU A 17 2.39 1.02 8.05
CA LEU A 17 1.09 0.38 7.86
C LEU A 17 0.64 -0.31 9.14
N VAL A 18 1.55 -0.99 9.84
CA VAL A 18 1.26 -1.64 11.12
C VAL A 18 0.90 -0.62 12.19
N ASP A 19 1.65 0.48 12.28
CA ASP A 19 1.41 1.57 13.23
C ASP A 19 0.02 2.19 13.01
N SER A 20 -0.36 2.45 11.76
CA SER A 20 -1.71 2.94 11.43
C SER A 20 -2.82 1.94 11.79
N LEU A 21 -2.59 0.63 11.60
CA LEU A 21 -3.56 -0.39 12.03
C LEU A 21 -3.67 -0.47 13.56
N ASP A 22 -2.58 -0.27 14.28
CA ASP A 22 -2.56 -0.26 15.74
C ASP A 22 -3.29 0.97 16.32
N ASP A 23 -3.18 2.11 15.64
CA ASP A 23 -3.94 3.34 15.92
C ASP A 23 -5.45 3.20 15.61
N GLY A 24 -5.86 2.06 15.03
CA GLY A 24 -7.26 1.73 14.77
C GLY A 24 -7.74 2.07 13.36
N ALA A 25 -6.83 2.40 12.43
CA ALA A 25 -7.19 2.55 11.03
C ALA A 25 -7.77 1.22 10.50
N ARG A 26 -8.95 1.29 9.91
CA ARG A 26 -9.60 0.13 9.27
C ARG A 26 -9.45 0.12 7.76
N ARG A 27 -8.83 1.13 7.17
CA ARG A 27 -8.62 1.24 5.73
C ARG A 27 -7.25 1.82 5.47
N LEU A 28 -6.44 1.07 4.74
CA LEU A 28 -5.10 1.47 4.34
C LEU A 28 -5.05 1.58 2.82
N VAL A 29 -4.67 2.76 2.33
CA VAL A 29 -4.45 2.96 0.89
C VAL A 29 -3.01 3.33 0.63
N VAL A 30 -2.32 2.53 -0.19
CA VAL A 30 -0.94 2.76 -0.57
C VAL A 30 -0.87 3.50 -1.90
N ASP A 31 -0.45 4.76 -1.84
CA ASP A 31 -0.16 5.56 -3.03
C ASP A 31 1.09 5.03 -3.77
N LEU A 32 0.87 4.49 -4.96
CA LEU A 32 1.89 3.99 -5.88
C LEU A 32 2.12 4.93 -7.09
N SER A 33 1.46 6.10 -7.12
CA SER A 33 1.55 7.05 -8.26
C SER A 33 2.98 7.51 -8.57
N ARG A 34 3.86 7.49 -7.57
CA ARG A 34 5.28 7.88 -7.70
C ARG A 34 6.24 6.71 -7.44
N VAL A 35 5.75 5.47 -7.50
CA VAL A 35 6.56 4.25 -7.38
C VAL A 35 6.88 3.76 -8.80
N ASP A 36 8.15 3.83 -9.19
CA ASP A 36 8.63 3.42 -10.50
C ASP A 36 8.83 1.90 -10.58
N PHE A 37 9.21 1.28 -9.45
CA PHE A 37 9.59 -0.14 -9.39
C PHE A 37 9.22 -0.81 -8.07
N CYS A 38 8.93 -2.12 -8.12
CA CYS A 38 8.60 -2.94 -6.96
C CYS A 38 9.12 -4.38 -7.16
N ASP A 39 10.07 -4.81 -6.34
CA ASP A 39 10.62 -6.17 -6.37
C ASP A 39 9.77 -7.18 -5.61
N SER A 40 10.18 -8.46 -5.66
CA SER A 40 9.57 -9.54 -4.89
C SER A 40 9.50 -9.26 -3.39
N THR A 41 10.50 -8.60 -2.82
CA THR A 41 10.51 -8.20 -1.40
C THR A 41 9.43 -7.16 -1.10
N GLY A 42 9.35 -6.11 -1.93
CA GLY A 42 8.32 -5.07 -1.80
C GLY A 42 6.92 -5.64 -1.90
N MET A 43 6.74 -6.56 -2.85
CA MET A 43 5.47 -7.25 -3.06
C MET A 43 5.07 -8.13 -1.87
N ASN A 44 6.02 -8.86 -1.27
CA ASN A 44 5.74 -9.68 -0.08
C ASN A 44 5.36 -8.83 1.14
N VAL A 45 5.94 -7.63 1.27
CA VAL A 45 5.55 -6.68 2.30
C VAL A 45 4.12 -6.17 2.09
N LEU A 46 3.76 -5.79 0.86
CA LEU A 46 2.38 -5.35 0.55
C LEU A 46 1.37 -6.47 0.87
N LEU A 47 1.71 -7.71 0.50
CA LEU A 47 0.87 -8.87 0.78
C LEU A 47 0.73 -9.12 2.29
N SER A 48 1.83 -9.01 3.04
CA SER A 48 1.82 -9.18 4.49
C SER A 48 1.01 -8.10 5.20
N ALA A 49 1.11 -6.84 4.76
CA ALA A 49 0.32 -5.75 5.31
C ALA A 49 -1.17 -5.92 5.00
N MET A 50 -1.53 -6.32 3.78
CA MET A 50 -2.91 -6.61 3.40
C MET A 50 -3.52 -7.74 4.22
N LYS A 51 -2.76 -8.83 4.44
CA LYS A 51 -3.22 -9.93 5.33
C LYS A 51 -3.51 -9.42 6.72
N ARG A 52 -2.61 -8.63 7.31
CA ARG A 52 -2.81 -8.05 8.65
C ARG A 52 -3.99 -7.11 8.74
N ALA A 53 -4.18 -6.27 7.72
CA ALA A 53 -5.36 -5.41 7.64
C ALA A 53 -6.65 -6.26 7.65
N ARG A 54 -6.70 -7.31 6.82
CA ARG A 54 -7.85 -8.25 6.77
C ARG A 54 -8.07 -9.00 8.08
N GLU A 55 -7.01 -9.42 8.76
CA GLU A 55 -7.08 -10.06 10.09
C GLU A 55 -7.69 -9.14 11.17
N ARG A 56 -7.71 -7.82 10.92
CA ARG A 56 -8.32 -6.80 11.80
C ARG A 56 -9.64 -6.26 11.23
N ASP A 57 -10.27 -6.97 10.31
CA ASP A 57 -11.48 -6.54 9.58
C ASP A 57 -11.30 -5.19 8.86
N GLY A 58 -10.07 -4.92 8.42
CA GLY A 58 -9.70 -3.74 7.67
C GLY A 58 -9.50 -3.99 6.18
N GLU A 59 -9.49 -2.89 5.42
CA GLU A 59 -9.31 -2.84 3.98
C GLU A 59 -7.89 -2.41 3.63
N PHE A 60 -7.35 -3.00 2.56
CA PHE A 60 -6.04 -2.64 2.03
C PHE A 60 -6.11 -2.50 0.51
N GLU A 61 -5.77 -1.31 0.03
CA GLU A 61 -5.90 -0.92 -1.37
C GLU A 61 -4.60 -0.32 -1.91
N LEU A 62 -4.38 -0.49 -3.21
CA LEU A 62 -3.28 0.11 -3.95
C LEU A 62 -3.84 1.22 -4.85
N ALA A 63 -3.32 2.44 -4.75
CA ALA A 63 -3.80 3.56 -5.55
C ALA A 63 -2.79 3.98 -6.61
N ALA A 64 -3.28 4.18 -7.84
CA ALA A 64 -2.55 4.67 -8.99
C ALA A 64 -1.21 3.93 -9.23
N PRO A 65 -1.18 2.59 -9.32
CA PRO A 65 0.03 1.88 -9.67
C PRO A 65 0.51 2.30 -11.06
N ARG A 66 1.80 2.62 -11.18
CA ARG A 66 2.39 2.89 -12.50
C ARG A 66 2.39 1.63 -13.36
N PRO A 67 2.42 1.76 -14.71
CA PRO A 67 2.32 0.62 -15.62
C PRO A 67 3.35 -0.50 -15.36
N ALA A 68 4.56 -0.15 -14.94
CA ALA A 68 5.60 -1.12 -14.59
C ALA A 68 5.21 -1.97 -13.38
N VAL A 69 4.73 -1.33 -12.30
CA VAL A 69 4.26 -2.01 -11.09
C VAL A 69 2.99 -2.82 -11.37
N MET A 70 2.05 -2.26 -12.14
CA MET A 70 0.83 -2.97 -12.54
C MET A 70 1.14 -4.24 -13.33
N LYS A 71 2.11 -4.19 -14.26
CA LYS A 71 2.56 -5.37 -15.01
C LYS A 71 3.13 -6.45 -14.09
N ILE A 72 3.88 -6.08 -13.05
CA ILE A 72 4.41 -7.03 -12.07
C ILE A 72 3.26 -7.66 -11.28
N LEU A 73 2.28 -6.87 -10.83
CA LEU A 73 1.07 -7.37 -10.17
C LEU A 73 0.32 -8.39 -11.04
N GLN A 74 0.13 -8.09 -12.33
CA GLN A 74 -0.55 -8.98 -13.28
C GLN A 74 0.25 -10.26 -13.55
N VAL A 75 1.56 -10.16 -13.78
CA VAL A 75 2.42 -11.32 -14.03
C VAL A 75 2.47 -12.25 -12.82
N THR A 76 2.41 -11.69 -11.62
CA THR A 76 2.39 -12.46 -10.36
C THR A 76 0.99 -12.89 -9.92
N GLY A 77 -0.06 -12.48 -10.64
CA GLY A 77 -1.47 -12.76 -10.30
C GLY A 77 -1.95 -12.05 -9.02
N LEU A 78 -1.23 -11.02 -8.58
CA LEU A 78 -1.53 -10.26 -7.37
C LEU A 78 -2.55 -9.15 -7.62
N ASP A 79 -2.78 -8.77 -8.88
CA ASP A 79 -3.82 -7.82 -9.25
C ASP A 79 -5.24 -8.28 -8.86
N GLY A 80 -5.48 -9.59 -8.83
CA GLY A 80 -6.73 -10.17 -8.33
C GLY A 80 -6.79 -10.32 -6.81
N VAL A 81 -5.68 -10.12 -6.10
CA VAL A 81 -5.59 -10.26 -4.64
C VAL A 81 -5.74 -8.91 -3.96
N PHE A 82 -5.15 -7.87 -4.56
CA PHE A 82 -5.27 -6.48 -4.11
C PHE A 82 -6.48 -5.80 -4.73
N THR A 83 -7.11 -4.92 -3.95
CA THR A 83 -8.03 -3.94 -4.53
C THR A 83 -7.20 -2.80 -5.11
N ILE A 84 -7.30 -2.57 -6.42
CA ILE A 84 -6.52 -1.56 -7.14
C ILE A 84 -7.43 -0.40 -7.56
N LEU A 85 -7.05 0.81 -7.15
CA LEU A 85 -7.68 2.06 -7.53
C LEU A 85 -6.87 2.71 -8.65
N ASP A 86 -7.55 3.16 -9.69
CA ASP A 86 -6.90 3.80 -10.86
C ASP A 86 -6.30 5.17 -10.51
N SER A 87 -6.84 5.84 -9.49
CA SER A 87 -6.45 7.19 -9.09
C SER A 87 -6.39 7.36 -7.56
N THR A 88 -5.55 8.28 -7.10
CA THR A 88 -5.43 8.67 -5.69
C THR A 88 -6.58 9.55 -5.20
N ASP A 89 -7.43 10.03 -6.11
CA ASP A 89 -8.60 10.87 -5.81
C ASP A 89 -9.64 10.13 -4.95
N ALA A 90 -9.71 8.80 -5.11
CA ALA A 90 -10.59 7.93 -4.35
C ALA A 90 -10.08 7.59 -2.93
N ILE A 91 -8.93 8.15 -2.52
CA ILE A 91 -8.45 8.05 -1.13
C ILE A 91 -9.20 9.13 -0.35
N PRO A 92 -10.24 8.81 0.44
CA PRO A 92 -10.76 9.79 1.38
C PRO A 92 -9.60 10.19 2.27
N VAL A 93 -9.26 11.48 2.21
CA VAL A 93 -8.33 12.09 3.16
C VAL A 93 -8.74 11.63 4.55
N PRO A 94 -7.84 11.01 5.33
CA PRO A 94 -8.17 10.69 6.71
C PRO A 94 -8.54 12.02 7.38
N ALA A 95 -9.81 12.16 7.73
CA ALA A 95 -10.28 13.26 8.54
C ALA A 95 -9.69 13.05 9.94
N GLY A 96 -8.45 13.51 10.13
CA GLY A 96 -7.73 13.35 11.38
C GLY A 96 -6.25 13.09 11.18
N THR A 97 -5.47 14.15 11.03
CA THR A 97 -4.29 14.37 11.90
C THR A 97 -4.04 15.86 11.87
N SER A 98 -4.34 16.50 12.99
CA SER A 98 -3.99 17.90 13.24
C SER A 98 -2.52 18.11 12.91
N ALA A 99 -2.25 19.17 12.15
CA ALA A 99 -0.94 19.79 12.16
C ALA A 99 -0.51 19.98 13.61
N VAL A 100 0.66 19.45 13.95
CA VAL A 100 1.49 19.95 15.03
C VAL A 100 2.84 20.24 14.40
N GLU A 101 3.26 21.48 14.59
CA GLU A 101 4.44 22.22 14.06
C GLU A 101 5.66 21.42 13.60
#